data_AF-A0A9E0LDT0-F1
#
_entry.id   AF-A0A9E0LDT0-F1
#
_cell.length_a   1.000
_cell.length_b   1.000
_cell.length_c   1.000
_cell.angle_alpha   90.00
_cell.angle_beta   90.00
_cell.angle_gamma   90.00
#
_symmetry.space_group_name_H-M   'P 1'
#
loop_
_entity.id
_entity.type
_entity.pdbx_description
1 polymer ?
#
loop_
_entity_poly.entity_id
_entity_poly.type
_entity_poly.pdbx_seq_one_letter_code
_entity_poly.pdbx_strand_id
1 'polypeptide(L)'
;MIDAGATEAPGYASPGVPGAPAQPLIGFGQVRHTRLRPKEHRFSYATFFLLLPLRALARDADTGALAVNRRGAISFHDADHGDGRPAASGGALAWLDTLLRSEGIDDADGEVWLHCYPRVLGYTFKPVSFWYCERADGSLRAIVVEVNNTFGERHCYLLDEPAWGKELRAEKVFHVSPFCDVCGGYRFRFLFNQKDGVLRTVAR
;
A
#
# COMPACT_ATOMS: atom_id res chain seq x y z
N MET A 1 0.03 8.83 -14.46
CA MET A 1 -0.86 9.14 -13.33
C MET A 1 -1.68 7.88 -13.12
N ILE A 2 -1.30 7.09 -12.12
CA ILE A 2 -2.07 5.92 -11.69
C ILE A 2 -3.04 6.49 -10.67
N ASP A 3 -4.30 6.64 -11.05
CA ASP A 3 -5.37 7.10 -10.18
C ASP A 3 -6.03 5.83 -9.62
N ALA A 4 -5.62 5.41 -8.43
CA ALA A 4 -6.26 4.34 -7.67
C ALA A 4 -7.47 4.95 -6.95
N GLY A 5 -8.62 4.88 -7.62
CA GLY A 5 -9.87 5.49 -7.20
C GLY A 5 -10.70 4.63 -6.25
N ALA A 6 -11.22 5.32 -5.24
CA ALA A 6 -12.41 5.06 -4.42
C ALA A 6 -12.61 3.66 -3.85
N THR A 7 -12.18 3.45 -2.61
CA THR A 7 -12.63 2.37 -1.71
C THR A 7 -14.12 2.46 -1.40
N GLU A 8 -14.83 1.34 -1.43
CA GLU A 8 -16.10 1.10 -0.75
C GLU A 8 -15.90 -0.08 0.20
N ALA A 9 -15.90 0.18 1.50
CA ALA A 9 -15.92 -0.82 2.56
C ALA A 9 -16.88 -0.33 3.67
N PRO A 10 -17.97 -1.07 3.97
CA PRO A 10 -18.89 -0.71 5.05
C PRO A 10 -18.25 -0.98 6.42
N GLY A 11 -18.26 0.01 7.31
CA GLY A 11 -17.95 -0.17 8.73
C GLY A 11 -16.49 0.00 9.17
N TYR A 12 -15.61 0.57 8.35
CA TYR A 12 -14.19 0.74 8.68
C TYR A 12 -13.85 2.15 9.21
N ALA A 13 -13.03 2.17 10.27
CA ALA A 13 -12.32 3.35 10.76
C ALA A 13 -10.91 3.35 10.15
N SER A 14 -10.50 4.46 9.54
CA SER A 14 -9.31 4.62 8.68
C SER A 14 -7.99 4.02 9.21
N PRO A 15 -6.98 3.81 8.33
CA PRO A 15 -5.60 4.02 8.75
C PRO A 15 -5.51 5.47 9.25
N GLY A 16 -5.33 5.65 10.55
CA GLY A 16 -5.39 6.93 11.22
C GLY A 16 -6.68 7.27 11.98
N VAL A 17 -7.58 6.32 12.26
CA VAL A 17 -8.65 6.51 13.26
C VAL A 17 -8.35 5.67 14.50
N PRO A 18 -8.07 6.30 15.66
CA PRO A 18 -7.80 5.59 16.90
C PRO A 18 -8.98 4.68 17.32
N GLY A 19 -8.70 3.38 17.55
CA GLY A 19 -9.55 2.51 18.38
C GLY A 19 -10.38 1.41 17.69
N ALA A 20 -10.30 1.20 16.37
CA ALA A 20 -10.94 0.03 15.75
C ALA A 20 -10.06 -1.23 15.84
N PRO A 21 -10.63 -2.44 16.01
CA PRO A 21 -9.85 -3.67 15.98
C PRO A 21 -9.19 -3.84 14.62
N ALA A 22 -7.87 -4.01 14.62
CA ALA A 22 -7.06 -4.09 13.43
C ALA A 22 -7.22 -5.48 12.77
N GLN A 23 -8.23 -5.62 11.90
CA GLN A 23 -8.49 -6.83 11.14
C GLN A 23 -8.23 -6.64 9.63
N PRO A 24 -7.93 -7.70 8.87
CA PRO A 24 -7.85 -7.65 7.41
C PRO A 24 -9.17 -7.24 6.77
N LEU A 25 -9.10 -6.37 5.76
CA LEU A 25 -10.27 -5.88 5.04
C LEU A 25 -10.11 -6.05 3.54
N ILE A 26 -11.24 -6.14 2.85
CA ILE A 26 -11.35 -6.06 1.40
C ILE A 26 -12.05 -4.74 1.04
N GLY A 27 -11.44 -3.98 0.15
CA GLY A 27 -12.04 -2.77 -0.41
C GLY A 27 -12.31 -2.93 -1.89
N PHE A 28 -13.41 -2.34 -2.35
CA PHE A 28 -13.80 -2.33 -3.76
C PHE A 28 -13.60 -0.92 -4.31
N GLY A 29 -13.20 -0.78 -5.58
CA GLY A 29 -12.98 0.53 -6.17
C GLY A 29 -12.77 0.54 -7.66
N GLN A 30 -12.19 1.62 -8.17
CA GLN A 30 -11.91 1.80 -9.59
C GLN A 30 -10.50 2.34 -9.80
N VAL A 31 -9.70 1.66 -10.62
CA VAL A 31 -8.44 2.24 -11.10
C VAL A 31 -8.70 2.97 -12.40
N ARG A 32 -8.25 4.21 -12.46
CA ARG A 32 -8.23 5.03 -13.67
C ARG A 32 -6.79 5.25 -14.11
N HIS A 33 -6.53 4.97 -15.38
CA HIS A 33 -5.25 5.27 -16.01
C HIS A 33 -5.46 6.26 -17.15
N THR A 34 -4.76 7.39 -17.09
CA THR A 34 -4.73 8.38 -18.17
C THR A 34 -3.31 8.56 -18.67
N ARG A 35 -3.04 8.12 -19.90
CA ARG A 35 -1.79 8.39 -20.61
C ARG A 35 -2.03 9.54 -21.58
N LEU A 36 -1.31 10.65 -21.43
CA LEU A 36 -1.53 11.87 -22.23
C LEU A 36 -0.75 11.89 -23.55
N ARG A 37 0.35 11.15 -23.65
CA ARG A 37 1.22 11.08 -24.84
C ARG A 37 1.55 9.63 -25.21
N PRO A 38 1.81 9.33 -26.49
CA PRO A 38 1.73 10.22 -27.67
C PRO A 38 0.29 10.54 -28.08
N LYS A 39 -0.68 9.70 -27.71
CA LYS A 39 -2.11 9.91 -27.85
C LYS A 39 -2.76 9.77 -26.47
N GLU A 40 -3.81 10.54 -26.23
CA GLU A 40 -4.60 10.41 -25.02
C GLU A 40 -5.31 9.05 -24.98
N HIS A 41 -5.01 8.26 -23.96
CA HIS A 41 -5.71 7.01 -23.65
C HIS A 41 -6.17 7.04 -22.20
N ARG A 42 -7.48 6.90 -22.00
CA ARG A 42 -8.11 6.78 -20.68
C ARG A 42 -8.77 5.42 -20.55
N PHE A 43 -8.45 4.72 -19.48
CA PHE A 43 -9.14 3.48 -19.10
C PHE A 43 -9.55 3.59 -17.64
N SER A 44 -10.73 3.06 -17.32
CA SER A 44 -11.24 2.93 -15.95
C SER A 44 -11.78 1.53 -15.79
N TYR A 45 -11.41 0.84 -14.72
CA TYR A 45 -11.88 -0.51 -14.44
C TYR A 45 -12.15 -0.71 -12.95
N ALA A 46 -13.22 -1.43 -12.65
CA ALA A 46 -13.52 -1.85 -11.29
C ALA A 46 -12.45 -2.82 -10.79
N THR A 47 -12.18 -2.76 -9.50
CA THR A 47 -11.09 -3.49 -8.87
C THR A 47 -11.42 -3.77 -7.41
N PHE A 48 -10.65 -4.65 -6.78
CA PHE A 48 -10.66 -4.82 -5.34
C PHE A 48 -9.22 -4.98 -4.83
N PHE A 49 -9.02 -4.63 -3.57
CA PHE A 49 -7.73 -4.65 -2.88
C PHE A 49 -7.91 -5.13 -1.44
N LEU A 50 -6.82 -5.56 -0.83
CA LEU A 50 -6.75 -5.81 0.60
C LEU A 50 -6.22 -4.58 1.32
N LEU A 51 -6.71 -4.38 2.54
CA LEU A 51 -6.15 -3.47 3.52
C LEU A 51 -5.78 -4.30 4.75
N LEU A 52 -4.49 -4.47 5.00
CA LEU A 52 -3.95 -5.43 5.95
C LEU A 52 -3.23 -4.71 7.10
N PRO A 53 -3.63 -4.91 8.35
CA PRO A 53 -2.90 -4.39 9.51
C PRO A 53 -1.75 -5.34 9.84
N LEU A 54 -0.56 -5.06 9.34
CA LEU A 54 0.56 -6.00 9.36
C LEU A 54 1.14 -6.23 10.75
N ARG A 55 1.20 -5.23 11.64
CA ARG A 55 1.67 -5.46 13.01
C ARG A 55 0.63 -6.22 13.81
N ALA A 56 -0.66 -5.97 13.60
CA ALA A 56 -1.72 -6.77 14.20
C ALA A 56 -1.66 -8.23 13.75
N LEU A 57 -1.52 -8.48 12.44
CA LEU A 57 -1.34 -9.82 11.86
C LEU A 57 -0.04 -10.51 12.30
N ALA A 58 1.00 -9.76 12.65
CA ALA A 58 2.22 -10.32 13.20
C ALA A 58 2.07 -10.69 14.69
N ARG A 59 1.23 -9.97 15.44
CA ARG A 59 0.94 -10.25 16.86
C ARG A 59 -0.08 -11.37 17.04
N ASP A 60 -1.12 -11.38 16.21
CA ASP A 60 -2.23 -12.33 16.26
C ASP A 60 -2.28 -13.14 14.97
N ALA A 61 -2.37 -14.46 15.10
CA ALA A 61 -2.49 -15.36 13.96
C ALA A 61 -3.93 -15.43 13.40
N ASP A 62 -4.90 -14.74 14.00
CA ASP A 62 -6.26 -14.68 13.47
C ASP A 62 -6.33 -13.83 12.19
N THR A 63 -6.22 -14.52 11.07
CA THR A 63 -6.36 -13.96 9.72
C THR A 63 -7.79 -14.06 9.21
N GLY A 64 -8.74 -14.55 10.02
CA GLY A 64 -10.08 -14.93 9.58
C GLY A 64 -10.05 -15.86 8.35
N ALA A 65 -10.81 -15.49 7.32
CA ALA A 65 -10.86 -16.24 6.06
C ALA A 65 -9.66 -15.98 5.11
N LEU A 66 -8.81 -14.98 5.39
CA LEU A 66 -7.70 -14.63 4.52
C LEU A 66 -6.60 -15.69 4.59
N ALA A 67 -6.12 -16.15 3.44
CA ALA A 67 -4.95 -17.01 3.37
C ALA A 67 -3.68 -16.15 3.42
N VAL A 68 -2.98 -16.13 4.56
CA VAL A 68 -1.69 -15.44 4.72
C VAL A 68 -0.56 -16.47 4.61
N ASN A 69 0.39 -16.21 3.71
CA ASN A 69 1.53 -17.08 3.36
C ASN A 69 1.16 -18.52 2.99
N ARG A 70 -0.05 -18.73 2.50
CA ARG A 70 -0.56 -20.05 2.08
C ARG A 70 -1.48 -19.91 0.88
N ARG A 71 -1.66 -21.01 0.14
CA ARG A 71 -2.56 -21.04 -1.03
C ARG A 71 -4.00 -20.78 -0.60
N GLY A 72 -4.71 -19.96 -1.37
CA GLY A 72 -6.13 -19.66 -1.19
C GLY A 72 -6.73 -19.06 -2.45
N ALA A 73 -8.05 -18.91 -2.49
CA ALA A 73 -8.73 -18.21 -3.58
C ALA A 73 -8.32 -16.73 -3.63
N ILE A 74 -8.23 -16.12 -2.45
CA ILE A 74 -7.63 -14.82 -2.19
C ILE A 74 -6.52 -15.06 -1.16
N SER A 75 -5.28 -14.70 -1.48
CA SER A 75 -4.16 -14.85 -0.55
C SER A 75 -3.18 -13.69 -0.55
N PHE A 76 -2.52 -13.49 0.59
CA PHE A 76 -1.41 -12.56 0.78
C PHE A 76 -0.13 -13.37 1.05
N HIS A 77 1.00 -12.94 0.52
CA HIS A 77 2.30 -13.53 0.80
C HIS A 77 3.33 -12.44 1.06
N ASP A 78 4.13 -12.57 2.12
CA ASP A 78 5.19 -11.59 2.43
C ASP A 78 6.22 -11.47 1.30
N ALA A 79 6.59 -12.60 0.69
CA ALA A 79 7.56 -12.64 -0.40
C ALA A 79 7.13 -11.83 -1.64
N ASP A 80 5.87 -11.42 -1.70
CA ASP A 80 5.38 -10.57 -2.77
C ASP A 80 5.81 -9.11 -2.67
N HIS A 81 6.21 -8.69 -1.48
CA HIS A 81 6.38 -7.29 -1.12
C HIS A 81 7.82 -7.00 -0.73
N GLY A 82 8.19 -5.72 -0.74
CA GLY A 82 9.49 -5.26 -0.28
C GLY A 82 10.67 -5.90 -1.02
N ASP A 83 11.60 -6.50 -0.30
CA ASP A 83 12.72 -7.26 -0.87
C ASP A 83 12.39 -8.75 -1.14
N GLY A 84 11.15 -9.17 -0.91
CA GLY A 84 10.69 -10.54 -1.16
C GLY A 84 11.21 -11.57 -0.15
N ARG A 85 11.72 -11.14 1.00
CA ARG A 85 12.14 -12.06 2.06
C ARG A 85 10.99 -12.94 2.55
N PRO A 86 11.26 -14.19 2.94
CA PRO A 86 10.23 -15.09 3.44
C PRO A 86 9.71 -14.64 4.81
N ALA A 87 8.49 -15.05 5.15
CA ALA A 87 7.87 -14.78 6.45
C ALA A 87 8.74 -15.27 7.63
N ALA A 88 9.47 -16.38 7.46
CA ALA A 88 10.40 -16.90 8.45
C ALA A 88 11.55 -15.95 8.81
N SER A 89 11.85 -14.97 7.93
CA SER A 89 12.86 -13.92 8.14
C SER A 89 12.22 -12.57 8.47
N GLY A 90 10.99 -12.58 9.01
CA GLY A 90 10.23 -11.38 9.39
C GLY A 90 9.36 -10.79 8.27
N GLY A 91 9.41 -11.36 7.07
CA GLY A 91 8.51 -11.01 5.97
C GLY A 91 8.59 -9.54 5.54
N ALA A 92 7.51 -9.05 4.94
CA ALA A 92 7.47 -7.71 4.37
C ALA A 92 7.46 -6.61 5.44
N LEU A 93 6.90 -6.90 6.63
CA LEU A 93 6.91 -5.97 7.75
C LEU A 93 8.34 -5.68 8.24
N ALA A 94 9.19 -6.70 8.39
CA ALA A 94 10.59 -6.50 8.81
C ALA A 94 11.40 -5.73 7.76
N TRP A 95 11.10 -5.92 6.47
CA TRP A 95 11.68 -5.11 5.40
C TRP A 95 11.29 -3.64 5.56
N LEU A 96 10.00 -3.35 5.75
CA LEU A 96 9.51 -1.99 5.94
C LEU A 96 10.15 -1.32 7.16
N ASP A 97 10.21 -2.01 8.30
CA ASP A 97 10.84 -1.48 9.52
C ASP A 97 12.33 -1.18 9.30
N THR A 98 13.03 -1.98 8.49
CA THR A 98 14.43 -1.71 8.13
C THR A 98 14.55 -0.46 7.27
N LEU A 99 13.65 -0.31 6.28
CA LEU A 99 13.59 0.84 5.40
C LEU A 99 13.30 2.14 6.17
N LEU A 100 12.33 2.13 7.08
CA LEU A 100 11.98 3.32 7.87
C LEU A 100 13.17 3.77 8.74
N ARG A 101 13.84 2.83 9.42
CA ARG A 101 15.03 3.14 10.21
C ARG A 101 16.20 3.65 9.37
N SER A 102 16.42 3.12 8.18
CA SER A 102 17.51 3.60 7.31
C SER A 102 17.30 5.05 6.84
N GLU A 103 16.04 5.47 6.77
CA GLU A 103 15.65 6.84 6.41
C GLU A 103 15.47 7.75 7.65
N GLY A 104 15.85 7.29 8.85
CA GLY A 104 15.77 8.07 10.09
C GLY A 104 14.37 8.23 10.66
N ILE A 105 13.42 7.37 10.25
CA ILE A 105 12.05 7.32 10.78
C ILE A 105 11.98 6.26 11.88
N ASP A 106 12.21 6.69 13.12
CA ASP A 106 12.20 5.82 14.30
C ASP A 106 10.91 5.91 15.14
N ASP A 107 10.04 6.87 14.84
CA ASP A 107 8.77 7.15 15.55
C ASP A 107 7.52 6.58 14.84
N ALA A 108 7.69 5.69 13.85
CA ALA A 108 6.60 4.94 13.20
C ALA A 108 6.28 3.62 13.94
N ASP A 109 6.01 3.72 15.23
CA ASP A 109 5.83 2.61 16.18
C ASP A 109 4.36 2.14 16.34
N GLY A 110 3.42 2.79 15.64
CA GLY A 110 2.01 2.42 15.56
C GLY A 110 1.74 1.29 14.56
N GLU A 111 0.48 1.16 14.13
CA GLU A 111 0.08 0.13 13.17
C GLU A 111 0.65 0.41 11.77
N VAL A 112 0.84 -0.66 10.99
CA VAL A 112 1.24 -0.57 9.58
C VAL A 112 0.13 -1.15 8.74
N TRP A 113 -0.54 -0.29 7.97
CA TRP A 113 -1.57 -0.72 7.05
C TRP A 113 -1.03 -0.86 5.64
N LEU A 114 -1.10 -2.08 5.11
CA LEU A 114 -0.76 -2.38 3.73
C LEU A 114 -2.02 -2.39 2.86
N HIS A 115 -2.10 -1.45 1.93
CA HIS A 115 -3.07 -1.46 0.84
C HIS A 115 -2.43 -2.08 -0.39
N CYS A 116 -2.86 -3.28 -0.75
CA CYS A 116 -2.27 -4.02 -1.87
C CYS A 116 -3.29 -4.86 -2.65
N TYR A 117 -2.88 -5.31 -3.82
CA TYR A 117 -3.62 -6.32 -4.57
C TYR A 117 -3.33 -7.71 -4.02
N PRO A 118 -4.36 -8.53 -3.74
CA PRO A 118 -4.15 -9.91 -3.34
C PRO A 118 -3.68 -10.77 -4.51
N ARG A 119 -3.17 -11.96 -4.19
CA ARG A 119 -3.17 -13.05 -5.15
C ARG A 119 -4.59 -13.56 -5.34
N VAL A 120 -4.96 -13.82 -6.59
CA VAL A 120 -6.23 -14.45 -6.95
C VAL A 120 -5.93 -15.79 -7.62
N LEU A 121 -6.38 -16.89 -6.99
CA LEU A 121 -6.10 -18.25 -7.46
C LEU A 121 -4.59 -18.53 -7.69
N GLY A 122 -3.74 -17.90 -6.88
CA GLY A 122 -2.27 -17.99 -6.98
C GLY A 122 -1.62 -17.04 -7.98
N TYR A 123 -2.40 -16.34 -8.82
CA TYR A 123 -1.90 -15.32 -9.74
C TYR A 123 -1.71 -13.99 -9.02
N THR A 124 -0.61 -13.32 -9.35
CA THR A 124 -0.18 -12.10 -8.67
C THR A 124 -0.21 -10.94 -9.66
N PHE A 125 -0.89 -9.85 -9.29
CA PHE A 125 -0.89 -8.60 -10.05
C PHE A 125 -0.44 -7.48 -9.12
N LYS A 126 0.75 -6.91 -9.35
CA LYS A 126 1.37 -5.91 -8.47
C LYS A 126 1.57 -4.58 -9.19
N PRO A 127 0.53 -3.76 -9.40
CA PRO A 127 0.74 -2.46 -10.03
C PRO A 127 1.38 -1.47 -9.05
N VAL A 128 0.82 -1.35 -7.84
CA VAL A 128 1.28 -0.48 -6.76
C VAL A 128 0.76 -1.01 -5.42
N SER A 129 1.52 -0.83 -4.36
CA SER A 129 1.11 -1.06 -2.96
C SER A 129 1.45 0.17 -2.13
N PHE A 130 0.58 0.51 -1.19
CA PHE A 130 0.74 1.66 -0.31
C PHE A 130 0.85 1.18 1.15
N TRP A 131 1.87 1.64 1.83
CA TRP A 131 2.17 1.30 3.21
C TRP A 131 1.94 2.54 4.07
N TYR A 132 0.85 2.56 4.83
CA TYR A 132 0.55 3.64 5.76
C TYR A 132 1.16 3.29 7.12
N CYS A 133 2.15 4.06 7.54
CA CYS A 133 2.88 3.83 8.78
C CYS A 133 2.39 4.83 9.82
N GLU A 134 1.85 4.35 10.93
CA GLU A 134 1.33 5.17 12.02
C GLU A 134 2.34 5.33 13.16
N ARG A 135 2.19 6.39 13.94
CA ARG A 135 2.79 6.52 15.27
C ARG A 135 1.92 5.80 16.31
N ALA A 136 2.43 5.59 17.52
CA ALA A 136 1.70 4.96 18.62
C ALA A 136 0.38 5.67 18.98
N ASP A 137 0.26 6.97 18.71
CA ASP A 137 -0.97 7.75 18.91
C ASP A 137 -2.01 7.57 17.77
N GLY A 138 -1.70 6.75 16.76
CA GLY A 138 -2.52 6.52 15.57
C GLY A 138 -2.37 7.59 14.50
N SER A 139 -1.53 8.62 14.67
CA SER A 139 -1.30 9.60 13.62
C SER A 139 -0.46 9.03 12.48
N LEU A 140 -0.73 9.45 11.24
CA LEU A 140 0.05 9.01 10.08
C LEU A 140 1.45 9.63 10.12
N ARG A 141 2.47 8.77 10.17
CA ARG A 141 3.89 9.15 10.20
C ARG A 141 4.50 9.23 8.81
N ALA A 142 4.27 8.20 8.01
CA ALA A 142 4.88 8.06 6.69
C ALA A 142 4.00 7.23 5.76
N ILE A 143 4.17 7.44 4.46
CA ILE A 143 3.63 6.54 3.43
C ILE A 143 4.80 6.03 2.58
N VAL A 144 4.96 4.71 2.49
CA VAL A 144 5.82 4.10 1.46
C VAL A 144 4.96 3.68 0.29
N VAL A 145 5.35 4.11 -0.91
CA VAL A 145 4.71 3.70 -2.17
C VAL A 145 5.62 2.70 -2.87
N GLU A 146 5.20 1.45 -2.91
CA GLU A 146 5.88 0.36 -3.59
C GLU A 146 5.27 0.17 -4.98
N VAL A 147 6.04 0.44 -6.03
CA VAL A 147 5.64 0.24 -7.43
C VAL A 147 6.43 -0.93 -7.99
N ASN A 148 5.74 -1.93 -8.51
CA ASN A 148 6.38 -3.02 -9.25
C ASN A 148 6.12 -2.79 -10.74
N ASN A 149 7.14 -2.96 -11.58
CA ASN A 149 6.95 -2.90 -13.03
C ASN A 149 6.81 -4.30 -13.65
N THR A 150 6.41 -4.34 -14.92
CA THR A 150 6.19 -5.58 -15.68
C THR A 150 7.46 -6.38 -15.95
N PHE A 151 8.64 -5.81 -15.70
CA PHE A 151 9.95 -6.46 -15.85
C PHE A 151 10.46 -7.05 -14.53
N GLY A 152 9.65 -7.00 -13.46
CA GLY A 152 9.99 -7.56 -12.15
C GLY A 152 10.80 -6.60 -11.27
N GLU A 153 10.99 -5.36 -11.73
CA GLU A 153 11.71 -4.33 -10.99
C GLU A 153 10.80 -3.70 -9.93
N ARG A 154 11.38 -3.37 -8.76
CA ARG A 154 10.67 -2.73 -7.66
C ARG A 154 11.25 -1.35 -7.38
N HIS A 155 10.36 -0.38 -7.22
CA HIS A 155 10.70 0.99 -6.87
C HIS A 155 9.92 1.42 -5.65
N CYS A 156 10.62 1.94 -4.65
CA CYS A 156 10.00 2.45 -3.43
C CYS A 156 10.20 3.97 -3.34
N TYR A 157 9.11 4.65 -3.00
CA TYR A 157 9.08 6.08 -2.76
C TYR A 157 8.63 6.33 -1.32
N LEU A 158 9.40 7.09 -0.56
CA LEU A 158 9.04 7.46 0.80
C LEU A 158 8.42 8.85 0.81
N LEU A 159 7.30 8.96 1.52
CA LEU A 159 6.62 10.20 1.82
C LEU A 159 6.73 10.44 3.31
N ASP A 160 7.62 11.36 3.67
CA ASP A 160 7.84 11.82 5.03
C ASP A 160 6.77 12.84 5.44
N GLU A 161 6.20 12.66 6.63
CA GLU A 161 5.11 13.48 7.20
C GLU A 161 3.99 13.88 6.21
N PRO A 162 3.34 12.90 5.56
CA PRO A 162 2.37 13.17 4.52
C PRO A 162 1.11 13.82 5.10
N ALA A 163 0.63 14.87 4.41
CA ALA A 163 -0.62 15.52 4.73
C ALA A 163 -1.71 15.17 3.71
N TRP A 164 -2.87 14.72 4.21
CA TRP A 164 -4.04 14.44 3.38
C TRP A 164 -4.47 15.65 2.57
N GLY A 165 -4.86 15.42 1.31
CA GLY A 165 -5.31 16.45 0.38
C GLY A 165 -4.21 17.32 -0.22
N LYS A 166 -2.98 17.29 0.32
CA LYS A 166 -1.84 18.01 -0.25
C LYS A 166 -1.15 17.18 -1.32
N GLU A 167 -0.55 17.89 -2.27
CA GLU A 167 0.37 17.25 -3.21
C GLU A 167 1.68 16.96 -2.49
N LEU A 168 2.12 15.71 -2.58
CA LEU A 168 3.35 15.22 -2.01
C LEU A 168 4.31 14.86 -3.13
N ARG A 169 5.57 15.23 -2.94
CA ARG A 169 6.68 14.82 -3.80
C ARG A 169 7.50 13.82 -3.00
N ALA A 170 7.80 12.70 -3.62
CA ALA A 170 8.51 11.64 -2.94
C ALA A 170 9.97 11.61 -3.36
N GLU A 171 10.83 11.31 -2.39
CA GLU A 171 12.20 10.92 -2.67
C GLU A 171 12.22 9.44 -3.05
N LYS A 172 13.03 9.10 -4.06
CA LYS A 172 13.18 7.72 -4.53
C LYS A 172 14.20 7.05 -3.62
N VAL A 173 13.76 6.09 -2.82
CA VAL A 173 14.60 5.47 -1.78
C VAL A 173 15.24 4.16 -2.24
N PHE A 174 14.66 3.47 -3.25
CA PHE A 174 15.25 2.21 -3.73
C PHE A 174 15.03 1.97 -5.24
N HIS A 175 16.07 1.48 -5.92
CA HIS A 175 16.05 1.08 -7.33
C HIS A 175 16.47 -0.39 -7.45
N VAL A 176 15.53 -1.30 -7.73
CA VAL A 176 15.86 -2.71 -7.99
C VAL A 176 15.80 -2.96 -9.50
N SER A 177 16.79 -2.41 -10.24
CA SER A 177 16.64 -1.76 -11.57
C SER A 177 17.92 -1.31 -12.29
N PRO A 178 18.53 -2.00 -13.28
CA PRO A 178 19.63 -1.45 -14.06
C PRO A 178 19.24 -0.78 -15.40
N PHE A 179 17.97 -0.78 -15.84
CA PHE A 179 17.64 -0.48 -17.25
C PHE A 179 16.85 0.81 -17.55
N CYS A 180 16.67 1.73 -16.60
CA CYS A 180 16.14 3.06 -16.91
C CYS A 180 16.78 4.14 -16.02
N ASP A 181 17.45 5.11 -16.66
CA ASP A 181 17.70 6.41 -16.04
C ASP A 181 16.35 7.07 -15.73
N VAL A 182 16.10 7.33 -14.46
CA VAL A 182 14.81 7.88 -13.99
C VAL A 182 14.78 9.38 -14.26
N CYS A 183 14.38 9.74 -15.47
CA CYS A 183 13.97 11.10 -15.80
C CYS A 183 12.47 11.27 -15.49
N GLY A 184 12.14 11.85 -14.34
CA GLY A 184 10.77 12.25 -13.99
C GLY A 184 10.46 12.19 -12.50
N GLY A 185 9.74 13.20 -11.98
CA GLY A 185 9.24 13.21 -10.60
C GLY A 185 7.83 12.64 -10.49
N TYR A 186 7.57 11.85 -9.45
CA TYR A 186 6.21 11.42 -9.09
C TYR A 186 5.56 12.44 -8.17
N ARG A 187 4.29 12.73 -8.43
CA ARG A 187 3.43 13.53 -7.56
C ARG A 187 2.36 12.60 -7.06
N PHE A 188 2.20 12.55 -5.74
CA PHE A 188 1.15 11.79 -5.11
C PHE A 188 0.17 12.74 -4.44
N ARG A 189 -1.11 12.43 -4.52
CA ARG A 189 -2.11 13.05 -3.65
C ARG A 189 -3.00 11.97 -3.07
N PHE A 190 -3.03 11.93 -1.75
CA PHE A 190 -3.91 11.04 -1.00
C PHE A 190 -5.10 11.83 -0.50
N LEU A 191 -6.29 11.41 -0.88
CA LEU A 191 -7.54 11.98 -0.41
C LEU A 191 -8.22 10.97 0.48
N PHE A 192 -8.76 11.50 1.57
CA PHE A 192 -9.58 10.77 2.50
C PHE A 192 -10.96 11.42 2.52
N ASN A 193 -12.01 10.62 2.35
CA ASN A 193 -13.37 11.09 2.54
C ASN A 193 -14.21 10.03 3.24
N GLN A 194 -14.93 10.43 4.29
CA GLN A 194 -15.94 9.61 4.91
C GLN A 194 -17.30 10.15 4.45
N LYS A 195 -18.04 9.36 3.68
CA LYS A 195 -19.38 9.73 3.23
C LYS A 195 -20.34 8.60 3.59
N ASP A 196 -21.42 8.94 4.29
CA ASP A 196 -22.48 8.00 4.68
C ASP A 196 -21.96 6.79 5.48
N GLY A 197 -20.93 6.99 6.32
CA GLY A 197 -20.28 5.92 7.10
C GLY A 197 -19.37 5.00 6.27
N VAL A 198 -19.19 5.28 4.97
CA VAL A 198 -18.31 4.54 4.07
C VAL A 198 -17.03 5.32 3.86
N LEU A 199 -15.91 4.61 4.00
CA LEU A 199 -14.58 5.17 3.90
C LEU A 199 -14.07 5.10 2.46
N ARG A 200 -13.64 6.25 1.93
CA ARG A 200 -13.11 6.39 0.57
C ARG A 200 -11.69 6.93 0.62
N THR A 201 -10.74 6.11 0.18
CA THR A 201 -9.37 6.55 -0.08
C THR A 201 -9.17 6.70 -1.59
N VAL A 202 -8.53 7.79 -2.01
CA VAL A 202 -8.10 8.00 -3.40
C VAL A 202 -6.63 8.35 -3.40
N ALA A 203 -5.84 7.63 -4.21
CA ALA A 203 -4.44 7.93 -4.45
C ALA A 203 -4.24 8.25 -5.94
N ARG A 204 -3.68 9.42 -6.26
CA ARG A 204 -3.46 9.88 -7.65
C ARG A 204 -2.07 10.45 -7.88
#